data_AF-A0A834ING7-F1
#
_entry.id   AF-A0A834ING7-F1
#
_cell.length_a   1.000
_cell.length_b   1.000
_cell.length_c   1.000
_cell.angle_alpha   90.00
_cell.angle_beta   90.00
_cell.angle_gamma   90.00
#
_symmetry.space_group_name_H-M   'P 1'
#
loop_
_entity.id
_entity.type
_entity.pdbx_description
1 polymer ?
#
loop_
_entity_poly.entity_id
_entity_poly.type
_entity_poly.pdbx_seq_one_letter_code
_entity_poly.pdbx_strand_id
1 'polypeptide(L)'
;MSTISAEAQIRYLLQWFQEWSDLQRSDFLPVLAENYAHKAYVNGIVNSIANINCRDKPMSIFECRIKLFKEWFIQWNIEQKEAFLKKLGDIDPHFMEKLNLEIDSTHTDDSNTLNN
;
A
#
# COMPACT_ATOMS: atom_id res chain seq x y z
N MET A 1 -17.10 14.04 12.06
CA MET A 1 -16.24 13.93 10.86
C MET A 1 -17.00 13.09 9.85
N SER A 2 -17.26 13.62 8.66
CA SER A 2 -17.99 12.87 7.63
C SER A 2 -17.15 11.65 7.24
N THR A 3 -17.59 10.47 7.63
CA THR A 3 -16.92 9.21 7.31
C THR A 3 -17.13 8.93 5.82
N ILE A 4 -16.13 9.23 4.99
CA ILE A 4 -16.13 8.80 3.58
C ILE A 4 -16.22 7.27 3.59
N SER A 5 -17.17 6.72 2.82
CA SER A 5 -17.37 5.27 2.74
C SER A 5 -16.17 4.57 2.11
N ALA A 6 -15.92 3.31 2.46
CA ALA A 6 -14.84 2.50 1.87
C ALA A 6 -14.91 2.47 0.34
N GLU A 7 -16.11 2.41 -0.23
CA GLU A 7 -16.30 2.46 -1.69
C GLU A 7 -15.84 3.79 -2.30
N ALA A 8 -16.10 4.92 -1.63
CA ALA A 8 -15.59 6.22 -2.06
C ALA A 8 -14.07 6.32 -1.88
N GLN A 9 -13.51 5.80 -0.79
CA GLN A 9 -12.06 5.73 -0.57
C GLN A 9 -11.37 4.94 -1.68
N ILE A 10 -11.92 3.77 -2.06
CA ILE A 10 -11.44 2.97 -3.19
C ILE A 10 -11.45 3.78 -4.49
N ARG A 11 -12.56 4.48 -4.80
CA ARG A 11 -12.65 5.34 -5.99
C ARG A 11 -11.57 6.42 -6.02
N TYR A 12 -11.33 7.09 -4.89
CA TYR A 12 -10.28 8.11 -4.79
C TYR A 12 -8.90 7.51 -5.04
N LEU A 13 -8.59 6.36 -4.43
CA LEU A 13 -7.29 5.71 -4.58
C LEU A 13 -7.03 5.27 -6.03
N LEU A 14 -8.04 4.71 -6.70
CA LEU A 14 -7.92 4.32 -8.11
C LEU A 14 -7.70 5.55 -9.01
N GLN A 15 -8.43 6.64 -8.77
CA GLN A 15 -8.22 7.88 -9.50
C GLN A 15 -6.80 8.43 -9.29
N TRP A 16 -6.33 8.46 -8.04
CA TRP A 16 -4.98 8.93 -7.73
C TRP A 16 -3.90 8.07 -8.39
N PHE A 17 -4.09 6.75 -8.41
CA PHE A 17 -3.18 5.83 -9.07
C PHE A 17 -3.05 6.09 -10.58
N GLN A 18 -4.16 6.43 -11.24
CA GLN A 18 -4.15 6.83 -12.65
C GLN A 18 -3.44 8.17 -12.88
N GLU A 19 -3.50 9.09 -11.92
CA GLU A 19 -2.79 10.39 -11.98
C GLU A 19 -1.30 10.30 -11.64
N TRP A 20 -0.88 9.23 -10.95
CA TRP A 20 0.51 9.06 -10.54
C TRP A 20 1.43 8.77 -11.74
N SER A 21 2.64 9.34 -11.67
CA SER A 21 3.72 8.99 -12.59
C SER A 21 4.22 7.56 -12.36
N ASP A 22 4.96 7.00 -13.31
CA ASP A 22 5.57 5.66 -13.17
C ASP A 22 6.48 5.57 -11.94
N LEU A 23 7.20 6.65 -11.62
CA LEU A 23 8.01 6.74 -10.42
C LEU A 23 7.16 6.65 -9.14
N GLN A 24 6.05 7.40 -9.07
CA GLN A 24 5.14 7.36 -7.93
C GLN A 24 4.45 6.00 -7.78
N ARG A 25 4.14 5.32 -8.89
CA ARG A 25 3.63 3.94 -8.85
C ARG A 25 4.71 2.99 -8.32
N SER A 26 5.95 3.13 -8.78
CA SER A 26 7.08 2.35 -8.27
C SER A 26 7.29 2.55 -6.77
N ASP A 27 7.19 3.78 -6.28
CA ASP A 27 7.29 4.11 -4.84
C ASP A 27 6.10 3.57 -4.03
N PHE A 28 4.92 3.47 -4.64
CA PHE A 28 3.73 2.91 -3.99
C PHE A 28 3.77 1.38 -3.88
N LEU A 29 4.40 0.69 -4.82
CA LEU A 29 4.48 -0.77 -4.87
C LEU A 29 4.92 -1.41 -3.54
N PRO A 30 6.06 -1.06 -2.92
CA PRO A 30 6.48 -1.65 -1.66
C PRO A 30 5.55 -1.28 -0.50
N VAL A 31 4.91 -0.10 -0.55
CA VAL A 31 3.92 0.31 0.47
C VAL A 31 2.69 -0.59 0.41
N LEU A 32 2.20 -0.90 -0.78
CA LEU A 32 1.06 -1.80 -0.95
C LEU A 32 1.42 -3.24 -0.60
N ALA A 33 2.61 -3.70 -1.02
CA ALA A 33 3.12 -5.03 -0.69
C ALA A 33 3.19 -5.24 0.82
N GLU A 34 3.82 -4.31 1.57
CA GLU A 34 3.87 -4.36 3.04
C GLU A 34 2.46 -4.45 3.65
N ASN A 35 1.54 -3.58 3.23
CA ASN A 35 0.19 -3.53 3.81
C ASN A 35 -0.69 -4.74 3.45
N TYR A 36 -0.37 -5.46 2.36
CA TYR A 36 -1.14 -6.62 1.89
C TYR A 36 -0.49 -7.98 2.24
N ALA A 37 0.83 -8.10 2.18
CA ALA A 37 1.60 -9.31 2.54
C ALA A 37 1.43 -9.66 4.03
N HIS A 38 1.21 -8.67 4.89
CA HIS A 38 0.72 -8.86 6.27
C HIS A 38 -0.75 -9.32 6.30
N LYS A 39 -1.14 -10.24 5.41
CA LYS A 39 -2.48 -10.83 5.33
C LYS A 39 -2.80 -11.49 6.68
N ALA A 40 -3.74 -10.87 7.39
CA ALA A 40 -4.61 -11.49 8.39
C ALA A 40 -4.14 -11.68 9.85
N TYR A 41 -2.93 -11.30 10.27
CA TYR A 41 -2.57 -11.36 11.70
C TYR A 41 -2.05 -10.02 12.27
N VAL A 42 -2.90 -9.41 13.09
CA VAL A 42 -2.56 -8.86 14.41
C VAL A 42 -1.60 -7.66 14.49
N ASN A 43 -2.20 -6.56 14.95
CA ASN A 43 -1.70 -5.57 15.91
C ASN A 43 -0.54 -4.65 15.48
N GLY A 44 -0.87 -3.37 15.45
CA GLY A 44 -0.09 -2.36 14.75
C GLY A 44 1.29 -2.12 15.34
N ILE A 45 2.28 -2.09 14.45
CA ILE A 45 3.30 -1.04 14.37
C ILE A 45 3.62 -0.88 12.88
N VAL A 46 3.01 0.09 12.21
CA VAL A 46 3.56 0.63 10.93
C VAL A 46 4.35 1.88 11.27
N ASN A 47 5.43 1.70 12.03
CA ASN A 47 6.62 2.55 11.90
C ASN A 47 7.41 1.85 10.79
N SER A 48 7.59 2.43 9.60
CA SER A 48 8.86 3.08 9.29
C SER A 48 8.81 3.87 7.97
N ILE A 49 7.86 4.79 7.79
CA ILE A 49 8.01 5.86 6.77
C ILE A 49 7.71 7.24 7.38
N ALA A 50 7.89 7.38 8.69
CA ALA A 50 7.76 8.66 9.39
C ALA A 50 9.09 9.41 9.54
N ASN A 51 10.21 8.91 8.99
CA ASN A 51 11.54 9.45 9.28
C ASN A 51 12.27 10.12 8.11
N ILE A 52 11.54 10.79 7.21
CA ILE A 52 12.10 11.91 6.45
C ILE A 52 11.44 13.18 7.00
N ASN A 53 11.78 13.48 8.25
CA ASN A 53 11.35 14.70 8.92
C ASN A 53 12.41 15.79 8.69
N CYS A 54 12.56 16.23 7.44
CA CYS A 54 13.05 17.58 7.18
C CYS A 54 11.90 18.52 7.55
N ARG A 55 11.84 18.92 8.83
CA ARG A 55 10.73 19.65 9.47
C ARG A 55 10.31 20.97 8.80
N ASP A 56 11.01 21.42 7.75
CA ASP A 56 10.75 22.68 7.06
C ASP A 56 10.06 22.54 5.68
N LYS A 57 9.91 21.33 5.14
CA LYS A 57 9.23 21.14 3.84
C LYS A 57 7.77 20.68 4.04
N PRO A 58 6.77 21.37 3.46
CA PRO A 58 5.40 20.85 3.44
C PRO A 58 5.38 19.51 2.69
N MET A 59 4.60 18.55 3.20
CA MET A 59 4.40 17.27 2.52
C MET A 59 3.89 17.50 1.10
N SER A 60 4.42 16.72 0.16
CA SER A 60 3.88 16.61 -1.18
C SER A 60 2.48 16.01 -1.18
N ILE A 61 1.72 16.29 -2.25
CA ILE A 61 0.39 15.70 -2.43
C ILE A 61 0.43 14.17 -2.47
N PHE A 62 1.52 13.59 -3.01
CA PHE A 62 1.71 12.15 -3.03
C PHE A 62 1.83 11.59 -1.61
N GLU A 63 2.68 12.18 -0.76
CA GLU A 63 2.82 11.75 0.63
C GLU A 63 1.51 11.87 1.41
N CYS A 64 0.72 12.92 1.17
CA CYS A 64 -0.62 13.05 1.74
C CYS A 64 -1.55 11.91 1.29
N ARG A 65 -1.54 11.56 0.00
CA ARG A 65 -2.34 10.44 -0.54
C ARG A 65 -1.90 9.09 0.02
N ILE A 66 -0.60 8.86 0.21
CA ILE A 66 -0.05 7.65 0.83
C ILE A 66 -0.47 7.53 2.30
N LYS A 67 -0.48 8.64 3.05
CA LYS A 67 -0.98 8.63 4.43
C LYS A 67 -2.46 8.24 4.51
N LEU A 68 -3.29 8.82 3.65
CA LEU A 68 -4.72 8.47 3.56
C LEU A 68 -4.92 7.01 3.16
N PHE A 69 -4.14 6.51 2.19
CA PHE A 69 -4.15 5.09 1.82
C PHE A 69 -3.93 4.21 3.05
N LYS A 70 -2.87 4.43 3.84
CA LYS A 70 -2.55 3.61 5.02
C LYS A 70 -3.68 3.64 6.06
N GLU A 71 -4.21 4.84 6.32
CA GLU A 71 -5.31 5.03 7.28
C GLU A 71 -6.59 4.28 6.85
N TRP A 72 -6.95 4.37 5.57
CA TRP A 72 -8.14 3.73 5.02
C TRP A 72 -7.97 2.21 4.90
N PHE A 73 -6.83 1.76 4.38
CA PHE A 73 -6.57 0.35 4.09
C PHE A 73 -6.55 -0.52 5.35
N ILE A 74 -6.07 0.01 6.50
CA ILE A 74 -6.13 -0.68 7.79
C ILE A 74 -7.57 -0.93 8.25
N GLN A 75 -8.50 -0.03 7.92
CA GLN A 75 -9.91 -0.12 8.33
C GLN A 75 -10.73 -1.02 7.39
N TRP A 76 -10.19 -1.40 6.24
CA TRP A 76 -10.89 -2.22 5.27
C TRP A 76 -10.94 -3.69 5.66
N ASN A 77 -12.09 -4.30 5.41
CA ASN A 77 -12.23 -5.76 5.46
C ASN A 77 -11.57 -6.43 4.24
N ILE A 78 -11.50 -7.76 4.26
CA ILE A 78 -10.84 -8.54 3.21
C ILE A 78 -11.49 -8.28 1.84
N GLU A 79 -12.83 -8.28 1.78
CA GLU A 79 -13.58 -8.05 0.53
C GLU A 79 -13.27 -6.68 -0.09
N GLN A 80 -13.15 -5.64 0.73
CA GLN A 80 -12.80 -4.29 0.27
C GLN A 80 -11.37 -4.22 -0.26
N LYS A 81 -10.41 -4.87 0.41
CA LYS A 81 -9.02 -4.97 -0.05
C LYS A 81 -8.92 -5.71 -1.38
N GLU A 82 -9.61 -6.84 -1.51
CA GLU A 82 -9.67 -7.62 -2.74
C GLU A 82 -10.35 -6.84 -3.88
N ALA A 83 -11.43 -6.13 -3.59
CA ALA A 83 -12.10 -5.27 -4.57
C ALA A 83 -11.20 -4.14 -5.08
N PHE A 84 -10.38 -3.55 -4.20
CA PHE A 84 -9.39 -2.55 -4.60
C PHE A 84 -8.31 -3.15 -5.51
N LEU A 85 -7.69 -4.27 -5.11
CA LEU A 85 -6.64 -4.92 -5.88
C LEU A 85 -7.12 -5.41 -7.25
N LYS A 86 -8.34 -5.96 -7.32
CA LYS A 86 -8.94 -6.36 -8.59
C LYS A 86 -9.02 -5.18 -9.55
N LYS A 87 -9.60 -4.06 -9.09
CA LYS A 87 -9.72 -2.84 -9.89
C LYS A 87 -8.36 -2.23 -10.26
N LEU A 88 -7.38 -2.36 -9.37
CA LEU A 88 -6.01 -1.92 -9.64
C LEU A 88 -5.38 -2.74 -10.77
N GLY A 89 -5.58 -4.07 -10.77
CA GLY A 89 -5.16 -4.95 -11.84
C GLY A 89 -5.88 -4.73 -13.17
N ASP A 90 -7.15 -4.34 -13.14
CA ASP A 90 -7.89 -3.94 -14.34
C ASP A 90 -7.30 -2.66 -14.98
N ILE A 91 -6.69 -1.77 -14.16
CA ILE A 91 -6.06 -0.52 -14.63
C ILE A 91 -4.62 -0.78 -15.11
N ASP A 92 -3.84 -1.54 -14.35
CA ASP A 92 -2.42 -1.79 -14.62
C ASP A 92 -2.04 -3.23 -14.25
N PRO A 93 -2.17 -4.18 -15.21
CA PRO A 93 -1.81 -5.58 -14.98
C PRO A 93 -0.33 -5.78 -14.64
N HIS A 94 0.56 -4.94 -15.20
CA HIS A 94 1.99 -5.08 -14.98
C HIS A 94 2.41 -4.60 -13.59
N PHE A 95 1.74 -3.58 -13.05
CA PHE A 95 1.87 -3.22 -11.64
C PHE A 95 1.48 -4.40 -10.73
N MET A 96 0.39 -5.11 -11.03
CA MET A 96 -0.03 -6.28 -10.23
C MET A 96 0.95 -7.45 -10.33
N GLU A 97 1.54 -7.70 -11.50
CA GLU A 97 2.61 -8.70 -11.66
C GLU A 97 3.79 -8.39 -10.73
N LYS A 98 4.26 -7.13 -10.74
CA LYS A 98 5.31 -6.66 -9.83
C LYS A 98 4.93 -6.80 -8.36
N LEU A 99 3.67 -6.52 -8.02
CA LEU A 99 3.18 -6.61 -6.64
C LEU A 99 3.24 -8.06 -6.14
N ASN A 100 2.82 -9.02 -6.96
CA ASN A 100 2.88 -10.43 -6.60
C ASN A 100 4.32 -10.91 -6.41
N LEU A 101 5.24 -10.50 -7.30
CA LEU A 101 6.67 -10.81 -7.17
C LEU A 101 7.27 -10.22 -5.89
N GLU A 102 6.90 -9.00 -5.52
CA GLU A 102 7.34 -8.35 -4.27
C GLU A 102 6.85 -9.14 -3.04
N ILE A 103 5.56 -9.50 -3.01
CA ILE A 103 4.98 -10.29 -1.91
C ILE A 103 5.65 -11.66 -1.80
N ASP A 104 5.86 -12.37 -2.91
CA ASP A 104 6.51 -13.68 -2.91
C ASP A 104 7.96 -13.59 -2.42
N SER A 105 8.68 -12.54 -2.80
CA SER A 105 10.07 -12.31 -2.37
C SER A 105 10.17 -12.07 -0.85
N THR A 106 9.21 -11.35 -0.25
CA THR A 106 9.19 -11.11 1.21
C THR A 106 8.99 -12.37 2.06
N HIS A 107 8.55 -13.49 1.48
CA HIS A 107 8.28 -14.73 2.21
C HIS A 107 9.51 -15.65 2.37
N THR A 108 10.65 -15.33 1.74
CA THR A 108 11.78 -16.26 1.60
C THR A 108 12.91 -16.06 2.63
N ASP A 109 12.93 -14.98 3.42
CA ASP A 109 14.06 -14.64 4.29
C ASP A 109 14.03 -15.25 5.71
N ASP A 110 12.96 -15.94 6.13
CA ASP A 110 12.85 -16.48 7.50
C ASP A 110 13.43 -17.90 7.70
N SER A 111 14.10 -18.50 6.70
CA SER A 111 14.50 -19.92 6.75
C SER A 111 16.00 -20.23 6.82
N ASN A 112 16.90 -19.25 7.06
CA ASN A 112 18.33 -19.56 7.10
C ASN A 112 19.11 -18.92 8.27
N THR A 113 18.81 -19.33 9.50
CA THR A 113 19.77 -19.26 10.62
C THR A 113 19.54 -20.39 11.62
N LEU A 114 19.82 -21.63 11.20
CA LEU A 114 20.35 -22.66 12.10
C LEU A 114 21.13 -23.67 11.26
N ASN A 115 22.34 -24.01 11.73
CA ASN A 115 23.29 -25.00 11.21
C ASN A 115 24.44 -24.44 10.36
N ASN A 116 25.47 -23.89 11.01
CA ASN A 116 26.73 -24.64 11.24
C ASN A 116 27.63 -23.87 12.22
#